data_AF-A0AA95D9W4-F1
#
_entry.id   AF-A0AA95D9W4-F1
#
_cell.length_a   1.000
_cell.length_b   1.000
_cell.length_c   1.000
_cell.angle_alpha   90.00
_cell.angle_beta   90.00
_cell.angle_gamma   90.00
#
_symmetry.space_group_name_H-M   'P 1'
#
loop_
_entity.id
_entity.type
_entity.pdbx_description
1 polymer ?
#
loop_
_entity_poly.entity_id
_entity_poly.type
_entity_poly.pdbx_seq_one_letter_code
_entity_poly.pdbx_strand_id
1 'polypeptide(L)'
;MSTLTRDRVYNFRVNTQLFEEVKIILESQNISLSDALNLFVEQIVLEKGLPIKTADQLKAEIFLGELKSELDKGYQDIIERRLYDADEIFSKYGL
;
A
#
# COMPACT_ATOMS: atom_id res chain seq x y z
N MET A 1 12.92 -8.06 -23.03
CA MET A 1 12.62 -6.65 -22.65
C MET A 1 11.40 -6.25 -23.43
N SER A 2 10.24 -6.17 -22.77
CA SER A 2 8.97 -5.86 -23.43
C SER A 2 8.99 -4.40 -23.86
N THR A 3 9.07 -4.16 -25.17
CA THR A 3 9.01 -2.81 -25.74
C THR A 3 7.61 -2.24 -25.55
N LEU A 4 7.50 -1.27 -24.65
CA LEU A 4 6.28 -0.52 -24.41
C LEU A 4 5.84 0.16 -25.71
N THR A 5 4.73 -0.32 -26.29
CA THR A 5 4.22 0.18 -27.57
C THR A 5 3.36 1.40 -27.29
N ARG A 6 3.78 2.58 -27.78
CA ARG A 6 3.06 3.85 -27.61
C ARG A 6 2.25 4.16 -28.87
N ASP A 7 1.08 3.55 -28.99
CA ASP A 7 0.24 3.58 -30.18
C ASP A 7 -0.93 4.59 -30.09
N ARG A 8 -1.25 5.10 -28.89
CA ARG A 8 -2.42 5.97 -28.66
C ARG A 8 -2.13 7.13 -27.72
N VAL A 9 -2.67 8.30 -28.06
CA VAL A 9 -2.63 9.51 -27.22
C VAL A 9 -3.96 9.68 -26.49
N TYR A 10 -3.90 9.83 -25.17
CA TYR A 10 -5.05 10.14 -24.32
C TYR A 10 -4.95 11.58 -23.81
N ASN A 11 -6.03 12.35 -23.97
CA ASN A 11 -6.12 13.70 -23.45
C ASN A 11 -6.92 13.69 -22.14
N PHE A 12 -6.37 14.29 -21.09
CA PHE A 12 -7.00 14.38 -19.78
C PHE A 12 -7.06 15.83 -19.31
N ARG A 13 -8.10 16.17 -18.53
CA ARG A 13 -8.17 17.44 -17.81
C ARG A 13 -7.43 17.30 -16.50
N VAL A 14 -6.51 18.22 -16.23
CA VAL A 14 -5.64 18.18 -15.06
C VAL A 14 -5.62 19.52 -14.34
N ASN A 15 -5.20 19.47 -13.08
CA ASN A 15 -4.87 20.67 -12.33
C ASN A 15 -3.47 21.16 -12.73
N THR A 16 -3.39 22.39 -13.24
CA THR A 16 -2.15 22.99 -13.72
C THR A 16 -1.09 23.11 -12.64
N GLN A 17 -1.44 23.48 -11.42
CA GLN A 17 -0.47 23.68 -10.33
C GLN A 17 0.20 22.35 -9.95
N LEU A 18 -0.60 21.30 -9.78
CA LEU A 18 -0.10 19.96 -9.44
C LEU A 18 0.76 19.37 -10.58
N PHE A 19 0.40 19.64 -11.84
CA PHE A 19 1.17 19.14 -12.99
C PHE A 19 2.53 19.80 -13.15
N GLU A 20 2.64 21.10 -12.86
CA GLU A 20 3.93 21.81 -12.86
C GLU A 20 4.85 21.29 -11.74
N GLU A 21 4.32 21.08 -10.53
CA GLU A 21 5.09 20.49 -9.42
C GLU A 21 5.61 19.09 -9.77
N VAL A 22 4.74 18.22 -10.30
CA VAL A 22 5.13 16.87 -10.71
C VAL A 22 6.18 16.89 -11.80
N LYS A 23 6.08 17.82 -12.77
CA LYS A 23 7.07 17.96 -13.84
C LYS A 23 8.46 18.28 -13.27
N ILE A 24 8.55 19.21 -12.31
CA ILE A 24 9.81 19.56 -11.63
C ILE A 24 10.40 18.34 -10.91
N ILE A 25 9.56 17.58 -10.21
CA ILE A 25 9.99 16.38 -9.47
C ILE A 25 10.52 15.30 -10.43
N LEU A 26 9.80 15.03 -11.52
CA LEU A 26 10.17 13.99 -12.48
C LEU A 26 11.40 14.37 -13.32
N GLU A 27 11.54 15.65 -13.67
CA GLU A 27 12.75 16.18 -14.32
C GLU A 27 13.99 15.95 -13.43
N SER A 28 13.88 16.13 -12.11
CA SER A 28 14.98 15.84 -11.17
C SER A 28 15.39 14.36 -11.16
N GLN A 29 14.48 13.45 -11.51
CA GLN A 29 14.70 12.00 -11.56
C GLN A 29 15.05 11.50 -12.96
N ASN A 30 15.19 12.39 -13.96
CA ASN A 30 15.41 12.04 -15.38
C ASN A 30 14.30 11.14 -15.96
N ILE A 31 13.09 11.18 -15.41
CA ILE A 31 11.94 10.42 -15.90
C ILE A 31 11.03 11.40 -16.63
N SER A 32 10.61 11.09 -17.86
CA SER A 32 9.63 11.93 -18.52
C SER A 32 8.24 11.71 -17.93
N LEU A 33 7.41 12.75 -17.92
CA LEU A 33 6.02 12.65 -17.45
C LEU A 33 5.23 11.55 -18.18
N SER A 34 5.50 11.35 -19.48
CA SER A 34 4.88 10.29 -20.26
C SER A 34 5.35 8.90 -19.83
N ASP A 35 6.62 8.75 -19.47
CA ASP A 35 7.13 7.49 -18.92
C ASP A 35 6.50 7.18 -17.56
N ALA A 36 6.44 8.18 -16.67
CA ALA A 36 5.82 8.04 -15.35
C ALA A 36 4.34 7.65 -15.42
N LEU A 37 3.57 8.26 -16.34
CA LEU A 37 2.17 7.91 -16.55
C LEU A 37 2.00 6.49 -17.09
N ASN A 38 2.88 6.03 -17.98
CA ASN A 38 2.83 4.65 -18.48
C ASN A 38 3.13 3.66 -17.36
N LEU A 39 4.15 3.91 -16.53
CA LEU A 39 4.46 3.08 -15.37
C LEU A 39 3.28 3.01 -14.39
N PHE A 40 2.59 4.14 -14.17
CA PHE A 40 1.40 4.17 -13.33
C PHE A 40 0.27 3.28 -13.88
N VAL A 41 0.02 3.32 -15.19
CA VAL A 41 -0.98 2.47 -15.85
C VAL A 41 -0.58 1.00 -15.79
N GLU A 42 0.69 0.67 -16.03
CA GLU A 42 1.21 -0.69 -15.89
C GLU A 42 1.00 -1.23 -14.46
N GLN A 43 1.24 -0.39 -13.46
CA GLN A 43 1.05 -0.78 -12.06
C GLN A 43 -0.42 -1.02 -11.72
N ILE A 44 -1.36 -0.22 -12.26
CA ILE A 44 -2.80 -0.49 -12.12
C ILE A 44 -3.18 -1.86 -12.68
N VAL A 45 -2.62 -2.23 -13.84
CA VAL A 45 -2.89 -3.52 -14.48
C VAL A 45 -2.30 -4.67 -13.67
N LEU A 46 -1.08 -4.50 -13.14
CA LEU A 46 -0.40 -5.51 -12.30
C LEU A 46 -1.12 -5.75 -10.98
N GLU A 47 -1.48 -4.69 -10.27
CA GLU A 47 -2.15 -4.77 -8.96
C GLU A 47 -3.66 -5.04 -9.08
N LYS A 48 -4.22 -5.00 -10.30
CA LYS A 48 -5.67 -5.07 -10.58
C LYS A 48 -6.48 -4.08 -9.71
N GLY A 49 -5.90 -2.93 -9.44
CA GLY A 49 -6.40 -1.93 -8.51
C GLY A 49 -5.65 -0.61 -8.64
N LEU A 50 -6.15 0.45 -8.00
CA LEU A 50 -5.44 1.73 -7.95
C LEU A 50 -4.22 1.58 -7.03
N PRO A 51 -2.99 1.84 -7.50
CA PRO A 51 -1.77 1.70 -6.69
C PRO A 51 -1.62 2.81 -5.64
N ILE A 52 -2.51 3.81 -5.68
CA ILE A 52 -2.65 4.81 -4.63
C ILE A 52 -3.67 4.27 -3.64
N LYS A 53 -3.17 3.70 -2.54
CA LYS A 53 -4.01 3.27 -1.43
C LYS A 53 -4.66 4.51 -0.82
N THR A 54 -5.97 4.45 -0.63
CA THR A 54 -6.66 5.51 0.12
C THR A 54 -6.15 5.53 1.57
N ALA A 55 -6.32 6.65 2.27
CA ALA A 55 -5.93 6.75 3.68
C ALA A 55 -6.55 5.62 4.54
N ASP A 56 -7.76 5.18 4.19
CA ASP A 56 -8.44 4.08 4.88
C ASP A 56 -7.84 2.71 4.56
N GLN A 57 -7.42 2.48 3.31
CA GLN A 57 -6.68 1.25 2.95
C GLN A 57 -5.32 1.19 3.64
N LEU A 58 -4.63 2.33 3.76
CA LEU A 58 -3.36 2.42 4.46
C LEU A 58 -3.51 2.10 5.96
N LYS A 59 -4.56 2.63 6.60
CA LYS A 59 -4.91 2.32 7.99
C LYS A 59 -5.25 0.84 8.17
N ALA A 60 -6.02 0.26 7.25
CA ALA A 60 -6.37 -1.15 7.28
C ALA A 60 -5.14 -2.06 7.19
N GLU A 61 -4.15 -1.70 6.36
CA GLU A 61 -2.89 -2.45 6.28
C GLU A 61 -2.02 -2.32 7.52
N ILE A 62 -1.93 -1.13 8.11
CA ILE A 62 -1.24 -0.93 9.38
C ILE A 62 -1.90 -1.79 10.47
N PHE A 63 -3.23 -1.74 10.58
CA PHE A 63 -3.98 -2.56 11.53
C PHE A 63 -3.80 -4.06 11.30
N LEU A 64 -3.82 -4.52 10.04
CA LEU A 64 -3.56 -5.92 9.70
C LEU A 64 -2.12 -6.33 10.03
N GLY A 65 -1.15 -5.43 9.84
CA GLY A 65 0.23 -5.65 10.24
C GLY A 65 0.39 -5.78 11.75
N GLU A 66 -0.26 -4.90 12.51
CA GLU A 66 -0.31 -4.97 13.98
C GLU A 66 -0.99 -6.26 14.45
N LEU A 67 -2.14 -6.60 13.88
CA LEU A 67 -2.86 -7.83 14.21
C LEU A 67 -2.02 -9.08 13.94
N LYS A 68 -1.32 -9.12 12.79
CA LYS A 68 -0.42 -10.23 12.46
C LYS A 68 0.75 -10.34 13.44
N SER A 69 1.33 -9.20 13.84
CA SER A 69 2.39 -9.16 14.84
C SER A 69 1.92 -9.68 16.21
N GLU A 70 0.73 -9.30 16.65
CA GLU A 70 0.13 -9.79 17.91
C GLU A 70 -0.19 -11.28 17.84
N LEU A 71 -0.69 -11.77 16.70
CA LEU A 71 -0.90 -13.21 16.48
C LEU A 71 0.41 -14.00 16.49
N ASP A 72 1.46 -13.48 15.85
CA ASP A 72 2.79 -14.10 15.85
C ASP A 72 3.36 -14.17 17.27
N LYS A 73 3.21 -13.10 18.08
CA LYS A 73 3.59 -13.10 19.51
C LYS A 73 2.83 -14.15 20.30
N GLY A 74 1.49 -14.18 20.17
CA GLY A 74 0.66 -15.18 20.84
C GLY A 74 1.04 -16.61 20.43
N TYR A 75 1.38 -16.82 19.16
CA TYR A 75 1.87 -18.11 18.67
C TYR A 75 3.22 -18.50 19.29
N GLN A 76 4.16 -17.56 19.43
CA GLN A 76 5.42 -17.80 20.15
C GLN A 76 5.20 -18.08 21.64
N ASP A 77 4.30 -17.36 22.30
CA ASP A 77 3.98 -17.59 23.71
C ASP A 77 3.38 -18.97 23.96
N ILE A 78 2.60 -19.51 23.01
CA ILE A 78 2.12 -20.89 23.04
C ILE A 78 3.28 -21.90 22.93
N ILE A 79 4.23 -21.66 22.01
CA ILE A 79 5.42 -22.52 21.84
C ILE A 79 6.30 -22.50 23.09
N GLU A 80 6.48 -21.31 23.68
CA GLU A 80 7.30 -21.09 24.86
C GLU A 80 6.58 -21.43 26.18
N ARG A 81 5.36 -21.99 26.10
CA ARG A 81 4.50 -22.35 27.24
C ARG A 81 4.23 -21.19 28.20
N ARG A 82 4.29 -19.95 27.72
CA ARG A 82 3.79 -18.76 28.42
C ARG A 82 2.29 -18.65 28.21
N LEU A 83 1.57 -19.60 28.79
CA LEU A 83 0.12 -19.68 28.69
C LEU A 83 -0.50 -19.07 29.96
N TYR A 84 -1.56 -18.29 29.77
CA TYR A 84 -2.41 -17.83 30.86
C TYR A 84 -3.63 -18.72 30.97
N ASP A 85 -4.11 -18.95 32.20
CA ASP A 85 -5.35 -19.67 32.41
C ASP A 85 -6.53 -18.84 31.88
N ALA A 86 -7.39 -19.48 31.09
CA ALA A 86 -8.51 -18.79 30.44
C ALA A 86 -9.45 -18.18 31.49
N ASP A 87 -9.78 -18.89 32.56
CA ASP A 87 -10.74 -18.45 33.57
C ASP A 87 -10.22 -17.23 34.36
N GLU A 88 -8.91 -17.16 34.58
CA GLU A 88 -8.24 -16.01 35.22
C GLU A 88 -8.28 -14.77 34.31
N ILE A 89 -8.07 -14.96 33.00
CA ILE A 89 -8.11 -13.87 32.01
C ILE A 89 -9.55 -13.37 31.80
N PHE A 90 -10.53 -14.25 31.65
CA PHE A 90 -11.94 -13.86 31.53
C PHE A 90 -12.42 -13.08 32.76
N SER A 91 -12.06 -13.54 33.96
CA SER A 91 -12.37 -12.84 35.22
C SER A 91 -11.68 -11.46 35.31
N LYS A 92 -10.46 -11.33 34.80
CA LYS A 92 -9.69 -10.07 34.83
C LYS A 92 -10.21 -9.03 33.84
N TYR A 93 -10.70 -9.45 32.67
CA TYR A 93 -11.20 -8.55 31.64
C TYR A 93 -12.73 -8.36 31.67
N GLY A 94 -13.45 -9.08 32.54
CA GLY A 94 -14.89 -8.96 32.71
C GLY A 94 -15.68 -9.36 31.45
N LEU A 95 -15.16 -10.37 30.74
CA LEU A 95 -15.71 -10.92 29.49
C LEU A 95 -16.58 -12.16 29.77
#